data_AF-A0A959UT66-F1
#
_entry.id   AF-A0A959UT66-F1
#
_cell.length_a   1.000
_cell.length_b   1.000
_cell.length_c   1.000
_cell.angle_alpha   90.00
_cell.angle_beta   90.00
_cell.angle_gamma   90.00
#
_symmetry.space_group_name_H-M   'P 1'
#
loop_
_entity.id
_entity.type
_entity.pdbx_description
1 polymer ?
#
loop_
_entity_poly.entity_id
_entity_poly.type
_entity_poly.pdbx_seq_one_letter_code
_entity_poly.pdbx_strand_id
1 'polypeptide(L)'
;NGLDDQVLREAAARFHANGASPREIREAIIAARSVSIGQGSDNDTLLRAANSIIGATDQGSTVLGDLAALQFCRSSLMLPWHDAASGAFLPDFQMPAHIKPIVDASTGAIDQQELGKTVEALRSQVNI
;
A
#
# COMPACT_ATOMS: atom_id res chain seq x y z
N ASN A 1 -5.53 -21.37 11.50
CA ASN A 1 -6.13 -20.02 11.64
C ASN A 1 -5.36 -19.07 10.76
N GLY A 2 -5.68 -19.07 9.47
CA GLY A 2 -5.08 -18.17 8.49
C GLY A 2 -6.18 -17.30 7.88
N LEU A 3 -5.81 -16.09 7.49
CA LEU A 3 -6.67 -15.25 6.65
C LEU A 3 -6.91 -15.98 5.33
N ASP A 4 -8.14 -15.91 4.83
CA ASP A 4 -8.49 -16.46 3.53
C ASP A 4 -8.00 -15.51 2.41
N ASP A 5 -7.35 -16.04 1.38
CA ASP A 5 -6.78 -15.24 0.29
C ASP A 5 -7.83 -14.41 -0.47
N GLN A 6 -9.05 -14.94 -0.61
CA GLN A 6 -10.15 -14.20 -1.22
C GLN A 6 -10.59 -13.04 -0.32
N VAL A 7 -10.71 -13.28 0.98
CA VAL A 7 -11.03 -12.23 1.96
C VAL A 7 -9.97 -11.15 2.00
N LEU A 8 -8.69 -11.53 1.96
CA LEU A 8 -7.57 -10.60 1.94
C LEU A 8 -7.61 -9.70 0.70
N ARG A 9 -7.84 -10.30 -0.48
CA ARG A 9 -7.96 -9.55 -1.74
C ARG A 9 -9.16 -8.60 -1.74
N GLU A 10 -10.31 -9.04 -1.23
CA GLU A 10 -11.51 -8.21 -1.16
C GLU A 10 -11.30 -7.01 -0.22
N ALA A 11 -10.75 -7.25 0.98
CA ALA A 11 -10.47 -6.18 1.93
C ALA A 11 -9.45 -5.18 1.36
N ALA A 12 -8.37 -5.67 0.72
CA ALA A 12 -7.38 -4.82 0.08
C ALA A 12 -8.00 -3.94 -1.02
N ALA A 13 -8.88 -4.49 -1.85
CA ALA A 13 -9.56 -3.73 -2.88
C ALA A 13 -10.45 -2.61 -2.29
N ARG A 14 -11.16 -2.88 -1.19
CA ARG A 14 -12.00 -1.87 -0.50
C ARG A 14 -11.17 -0.78 0.15
N PHE A 15 -10.06 -1.13 0.81
CA PHE A 15 -9.13 -0.14 1.36
C PHE A 15 -8.55 0.76 0.28
N HIS A 16 -8.11 0.16 -0.82
CA HIS A 16 -7.59 0.90 -1.97
C HIS A 16 -8.64 1.84 -2.59
N ALA A 17 -9.88 1.36 -2.77
CA ALA A 17 -10.97 2.17 -3.32
C ALA A 17 -11.33 3.38 -2.44
N ASN A 18 -11.10 3.30 -1.12
CA ASN A 18 -11.31 4.39 -0.19
C ASN A 18 -10.07 5.27 0.01
N GLY A 19 -8.98 5.08 -0.75
CA GLY A 19 -7.75 5.86 -0.58
C GLY A 19 -7.08 5.66 0.79
N ALA A 20 -7.36 4.55 1.48
CA ALA A 20 -6.90 4.34 2.84
C ALA A 20 -5.37 4.21 2.92
N SER A 21 -4.75 5.06 3.73
CA SER A 21 -3.33 4.94 4.07
C SER A 21 -3.07 3.72 4.98
N PRO A 22 -1.82 3.20 5.05
CA PRO A 22 -1.48 2.11 5.97
C PRO A 22 -1.83 2.38 7.43
N ARG A 23 -1.76 3.65 7.85
CA ARG A 23 -2.15 4.07 9.20
C ARG A 23 -3.65 3.92 9.42
N GLU A 24 -4.47 4.40 8.49
CA GLU A 24 -5.93 4.28 8.56
C GLU A 24 -6.39 2.83 8.49
N ILE A 25 -5.75 1.99 7.66
CA ILE A 25 -6.01 0.54 7.61
C ILE A 25 -5.78 -0.08 8.99
N ARG A 26 -4.66 0.24 9.63
CA ARG A 26 -4.34 -0.25 10.98
C ARG A 26 -5.36 0.22 12.02
N GLU A 27 -5.73 1.50 12.00
CA GLU A 27 -6.71 2.08 12.92
C GLU A 27 -8.10 1.46 12.73
N ALA A 28 -8.53 1.24 11.49
CA ALA A 28 -9.78 0.56 11.16
C ALA A 28 -9.81 -0.89 11.67
N ILE A 29 -8.72 -1.65 11.52
CA ILE A 29 -8.61 -3.02 12.05
C ILE A 29 -8.70 -3.03 13.57
N ILE A 30 -8.03 -2.10 14.25
CA ILE A 30 -8.10 -1.98 15.71
C ILE A 30 -9.53 -1.66 16.16
N ALA A 31 -10.18 -0.69 15.52
CA ALA A 31 -11.57 -0.32 15.83
C ALA A 31 -12.54 -1.49 15.59
N ALA A 32 -12.40 -2.22 14.48
CA ALA A 32 -13.23 -3.38 14.16
C ALA A 32 -13.10 -4.50 15.21
N ARG A 33 -11.90 -4.70 15.76
CA ARG A 33 -11.67 -5.63 16.88
C ARG A 33 -12.36 -5.16 18.16
N SER A 34 -12.30 -3.88 18.48
CA SER A 34 -12.88 -3.32 19.71
C SER A 34 -14.41 -3.34 19.72
N VAL A 35 -15.07 -3.25 18.56
CA VAL A 35 -16.55 -3.24 18.45
C VAL A 35 -17.13 -4.66 18.42
N SER A 36 -16.30 -5.69 18.26
CA SER A 36 -16.77 -7.07 18.19
C SER A 36 -17.10 -7.61 19.59
N ILE A 37 -18.39 -7.60 19.94
CA ILE A 37 -18.93 -8.30 21.12
C ILE A 37 -18.92 -9.81 20.80
N GLY A 38 -17.74 -10.42 20.83
CA GLY A 38 -17.52 -11.83 20.51
C GLY A 38 -16.25 -12.08 19.69
N GLN A 39 -15.69 -13.29 19.80
CA GLN A 39 -14.55 -13.77 19.01
C GLN A 39 -14.99 -13.99 17.55
N GLY A 40 -15.16 -12.92 16.78
CA GLY A 40 -15.25 -13.00 15.32
C GLY A 40 -13.94 -13.52 14.75
N SER A 41 -13.98 -14.22 13.61
CA SER A 41 -12.76 -14.68 12.97
C SER A 41 -11.90 -13.48 12.51
N ASP A 42 -10.60 -13.71 12.28
CA ASP A 42 -9.74 -12.67 11.69
C ASP A 42 -10.28 -12.19 10.32
N ASN A 43 -10.94 -13.07 9.56
CA ASN A 43 -11.62 -12.73 8.30
C ASN A 43 -12.78 -11.74 8.52
N ASP A 44 -13.63 -11.99 9.51
CA ASP A 44 -14.78 -11.11 9.82
C ASP A 44 -14.32 -9.73 10.29
N THR A 45 -13.24 -9.71 11.07
CA THR A 45 -12.60 -8.48 11.54
C THR A 45 -12.07 -7.66 10.37
N LEU A 46 -11.36 -8.32 9.44
CA LEU A 46 -10.75 -7.65 8.30
C LEU A 46 -11.81 -7.08 7.35
N LEU A 47 -12.85 -7.84 7.01
CA LEU A 47 -13.95 -7.36 6.17
C LEU A 47 -14.71 -6.21 6.84
N ARG A 48 -14.94 -6.28 8.16
CA ARG A 48 -15.60 -5.20 8.89
C ARG A 48 -14.79 -3.91 8.85
N ALA A 49 -13.48 -4.01 9.10
CA ALA A 49 -12.57 -2.86 9.02
C ALA A 49 -12.60 -2.23 7.62
N ALA A 50 -12.54 -3.06 6.57
CA ALA A 50 -12.58 -2.62 5.19
C ALA A 50 -13.93 -1.98 4.81
N ASN A 51 -15.03 -2.41 5.43
CA ASN A 51 -16.37 -1.86 5.19
C ASN A 51 -16.66 -0.59 5.99
N SER A 52 -16.00 -0.40 7.13
CA SER A 52 -16.25 0.74 8.01
C SER A 52 -15.30 1.91 7.76
N ILE A 53 -14.32 1.76 6.89
CA ILE A 53 -13.35 2.81 6.64
C ILE A 53 -14.02 3.99 5.93
N ILE A 54 -13.74 5.19 6.44
CA ILE A 54 -14.10 6.45 5.80
C ILE A 54 -12.77 7.05 5.38
N GLY A 55 -12.48 7.03 4.08
CA GLY A 55 -11.24 7.57 3.54
C GLY A 55 -11.15 9.07 3.80
N ALA A 56 -10.12 9.50 4.54
CA ALA A 56 -9.81 10.92 4.70
C ALA A 56 -8.75 11.41 3.69
N THR A 57 -8.04 10.46 3.08
CA THR A 57 -6.89 10.72 2.24
C THR A 57 -7.28 10.65 0.77
N ASP A 58 -6.95 11.68 -0.02
CA ASP A 58 -7.14 11.63 -1.45
C ASP A 58 -6.15 10.63 -2.09
N GLN A 59 -6.55 10.00 -3.20
CA GLN A 59 -5.71 9.02 -3.88
C GLN A 59 -4.36 9.63 -4.29
N GLY A 60 -4.33 10.94 -4.54
CA GLY A 60 -3.11 11.70 -4.80
C GLY A 60 -2.12 11.69 -3.64
N SER A 61 -2.57 11.85 -2.39
CA SER A 61 -1.72 11.76 -1.21
C SER A 61 -1.15 10.37 -1.01
N THR A 62 -1.92 9.31 -1.28
CA THR A 62 -1.41 7.93 -1.22
C THR A 62 -0.30 7.71 -2.25
N VAL A 63 -0.53 8.12 -3.51
CA VAL A 63 0.48 8.04 -4.58
C VAL A 63 1.71 8.86 -4.21
N LEU A 64 1.54 10.09 -3.73
CA LEU A 64 2.64 10.94 -3.30
C LEU A 64 3.45 10.30 -2.16
N GLY A 65 2.79 9.63 -1.22
CA GLY A 65 3.43 8.89 -0.13
C GLY A 65 4.32 7.75 -0.63
N ASP A 66 3.82 6.94 -1.56
CA ASP A 66 4.61 5.85 -2.18
C ASP A 66 5.84 6.39 -2.92
N LEU A 67 5.65 7.45 -3.72
CA LEU A 67 6.74 8.09 -4.47
C LEU A 67 7.76 8.73 -3.53
N ALA A 68 7.32 9.38 -2.45
CA ALA A 68 8.21 9.92 -1.44
C ALA A 68 9.01 8.81 -0.74
N ALA A 69 8.41 7.65 -0.44
CA ALA A 69 9.14 6.52 0.11
C ALA A 69 10.26 6.04 -0.83
N LEU A 70 10.01 5.98 -2.15
CA LEU A 70 11.03 5.67 -3.15
C LEU A 70 12.16 6.73 -3.19
N GLN A 71 11.85 8.01 -2.97
CA GLN A 71 12.87 9.08 -2.93
C GLN A 71 13.87 8.89 -1.78
N PHE A 72 13.47 8.22 -0.69
CA PHE A 72 14.34 7.92 0.45
C PHE A 72 14.90 6.50 0.44
N CYS A 73 14.38 5.63 -0.45
CA CYS A 73 14.89 4.27 -0.61
C CYS A 73 16.29 4.31 -1.23
N ARG A 74 17.28 3.74 -0.54
CA ARG A 74 18.69 3.70 -0.97
C ARG A 74 19.23 2.28 -1.11
N SER A 75 18.40 1.27 -0.85
CA SER A 75 18.76 -0.13 -0.93
C SER A 75 17.61 -0.93 -1.55
N SER A 76 17.93 -1.80 -2.51
CA SER A 76 16.94 -2.71 -3.10
C SER A 76 16.32 -3.65 -2.06
N LEU A 77 17.04 -3.96 -0.97
CA LEU A 77 16.54 -4.77 0.15
C LEU A 77 15.35 -4.14 0.88
N MET A 78 15.11 -2.84 0.69
CA MET A 78 13.96 -2.14 1.27
C MET A 78 12.75 -2.12 0.34
N LEU A 79 12.88 -2.63 -0.88
CA LEU A 79 11.78 -2.70 -1.84
C LEU A 79 10.88 -3.90 -1.49
N PRO A 80 9.54 -3.74 -1.46
CA PRO A 80 8.61 -4.81 -1.13
C PRO A 80 8.68 -6.04 -2.05
N TRP A 81 9.20 -5.88 -3.27
CA TRP A 81 9.36 -6.94 -4.27
C TRP A 81 10.77 -7.50 -4.35
N HIS A 82 11.61 -7.23 -3.35
CA HIS A 82 12.92 -7.83 -3.20
C HIS A 82 12.87 -8.87 -2.08
N ASP A 83 13.19 -10.12 -2.41
CA ASP A 83 13.30 -11.18 -1.41
C ASP A 83 14.63 -11.04 -0.66
N ALA A 84 14.56 -10.71 0.63
CA ALA A 84 15.74 -10.56 1.48
C ALA A 84 16.51 -11.87 1.69
N ALA A 85 15.87 -13.03 1.57
CA ALA A 85 16.51 -14.33 1.78
C ALA A 85 17.30 -14.79 0.56
N SER A 86 16.72 -14.69 -0.64
CA SER A 86 17.38 -15.09 -1.88
C SER A 86 18.18 -13.97 -2.55
N GLY A 87 17.91 -12.71 -2.20
CA GLY A 87 18.47 -11.55 -2.90
C GLY A 87 17.86 -11.31 -4.29
N ALA A 88 16.81 -12.05 -4.65
CA ALA A 88 16.17 -11.96 -5.96
C ALA A 88 14.96 -11.01 -5.95
N PHE A 89 14.65 -10.44 -7.10
CA PHE A 89 13.39 -9.72 -7.32
C PHE A 89 12.25 -10.69 -7.62
N LEU A 90 11.06 -10.38 -7.10
CA LEU A 90 9.86 -11.19 -7.26
C LEU A 90 9.20 -10.88 -8.62
N PRO A 91 9.25 -11.80 -9.61
CA PRO A 91 8.76 -11.53 -10.97
C PRO A 91 7.22 -11.39 -11.03
N ASP A 92 6.51 -12.03 -10.11
CA ASP A 92 5.04 -12.02 -10.08
C ASP A 92 4.45 -10.88 -9.22
N PHE A 93 5.30 -10.02 -8.66
CA PHE A 93 4.85 -8.92 -7.82
C PHE A 93 4.03 -7.91 -8.65
N GLN A 94 2.79 -7.68 -8.21
CA GLN A 94 1.88 -6.73 -8.85
C GLN A 94 2.26 -5.30 -8.45
N MET A 95 3.27 -4.75 -9.12
CA MET A 95 3.74 -3.40 -8.85
C MET A 95 2.63 -2.36 -9.13
N PRO A 96 2.44 -1.36 -8.26
CA PRO A 96 1.46 -0.30 -8.49
C PRO A 96 1.70 0.43 -9.82
N ALA A 97 0.62 0.81 -10.50
CA ALA A 97 0.69 1.41 -11.83
C ALA A 97 1.48 2.73 -11.85
N HIS A 98 1.45 3.51 -10.77
CA HIS A 98 2.22 4.75 -10.62
C HIS A 98 3.71 4.52 -10.34
N ILE A 99 4.11 3.32 -9.92
CA ILE A 99 5.52 2.95 -9.65
C ILE A 99 6.19 2.32 -10.87
N LYS A 100 5.45 1.54 -11.67
CA LYS A 100 5.96 0.82 -12.85
C LYS A 100 6.82 1.65 -13.81
N PRO A 101 6.50 2.93 -14.11
CA PRO A 101 7.33 3.74 -15.02
C PRO A 101 8.65 4.19 -14.39
N ILE A 102 8.76 4.14 -13.06
CA ILE A 102 9.83 4.75 -12.27
C ILE A 102 10.84 3.70 -11.81
N VAL A 103 10.40 2.44 -11.63
CA VAL A 103 11.26 1.37 -11.12
C VAL A 103 11.33 0.20 -12.09
N ASP A 104 12.54 -0.20 -12.44
CA ASP A 104 12.77 -1.45 -13.14
C ASP A 104 12.55 -2.63 -12.18
N ALA A 105 11.55 -3.47 -12.49
CA ALA A 105 11.14 -4.56 -11.62
C ALA A 105 12.19 -5.68 -11.50
N SER A 106 13.09 -5.81 -12.47
CA SER A 106 14.09 -6.88 -12.55
C SER A 106 15.41 -6.53 -11.87
N THR A 107 15.71 -5.24 -11.73
CA THR A 107 16.97 -4.72 -11.18
C THR A 107 16.75 -3.86 -9.94
N GLY A 108 15.52 -3.41 -9.68
CA GLY A 108 15.20 -2.44 -8.62
C GLY A 108 15.77 -1.05 -8.88
N ALA A 109 16.28 -0.79 -10.09
CA ALA A 109 16.81 0.52 -10.46
C ALA A 109 15.67 1.54 -10.49
N ILE A 110 15.86 2.65 -9.78
CA ILE A 110 14.89 3.74 -9.69
C ILE A 110 15.36 4.88 -10.60
N ASP A 111 14.53 5.29 -11.56
CA ASP A 111 14.71 6.51 -12.32
C ASP A 111 14.46 7.72 -11.41
N GLN A 112 15.54 8.25 -10.82
CA GLN A 112 15.48 9.38 -9.90
C GLN A 112 15.02 10.67 -10.59
N GLN A 113 15.25 10.81 -11.90
CA GLN A 113 14.83 12.01 -12.65
C GLN A 113 13.32 11.99 -12.85
N GLU A 114 12.76 10.86 -13.30
CA GLU A 114 11.33 10.71 -13.51
C GLU A 114 10.56 10.73 -12.17
N LEU A 115 11.12 10.11 -11.14
CA LEU A 115 10.59 10.18 -9.78
C LEU A 115 10.47 11.62 -9.28
N GLY A 116 11.53 12.42 -9.44
CA GLY A 116 11.54 13.82 -9.03
C GLY A 116 10.48 14.66 -9.75
N LYS A 117 10.37 14.50 -11.07
CA LYS A 117 9.32 15.19 -11.87
C LYS A 117 7.91 14.81 -11.43
N THR A 118 7.67 13.52 -11.21
CA THR A 118 6.35 13.00 -10.84
C THR A 118 5.94 13.50 -9.45
N VAL A 119 6.87 13.50 -8.49
CA VAL A 119 6.63 14.03 -7.14
C VAL A 119 6.29 15.52 -7.16
N GLU A 120 7.06 16.33 -7.88
CA GLU A 120 6.77 17.78 -7.98
C GLU A 120 5.43 18.05 -8.65
N ALA A 121 5.09 17.31 -9.71
CA ALA A 121 3.79 17.43 -10.36
C ALA A 121 2.64 17.11 -9.40
N LEU A 122 2.73 16.02 -8.63
CA LEU A 122 1.69 15.65 -7.65
C LEU A 122 1.61 16.63 -6.48
N ARG A 123 2.73 17.13 -5.95
CA ARG A 123 2.74 18.14 -4.87
C ARG A 123 1.95 19.40 -5.23
N SER A 124 1.94 19.77 -6.52
CA SER A 124 1.18 20.93 -7.00
C SER A 124 -0.33 20.71 -7.08
N GLN A 125 -0.79 19.45 -6.99
CA GLN A 125 -2.18 19.04 -7.20
C GLN A 125 -2.85 18.51 -5.92
N VAL A 126 -2.06 17.97 -5.00
CA VAL A 126 -2.54 17.38 -3.74
C VAL A 126 -2.61 18.48 -2.68
N ASN A 127 -3.79 18.67 -2.07
CA ASN A 127 -3.91 19.48 -0.86
C ASN A 127 -3.37 18.66 0.32
N ILE A 128 -2.21 19.06 0.84
CA ILE A 128 -1.65 18.50 2.09
C ILE A 128 -2.20 19.26 3.28
#